data_AF-A0A4Q3T9T2-F1
#
_entry.id   AF-A0A4Q3T9T2-F1
#
_cell.length_a   1.000
_cell.length_b   1.000
_cell.length_c   1.000
_cell.angle_alpha   90.00
_cell.angle_beta   90.00
_cell.angle_gamma   90.00
#
_symmetry.space_group_name_H-M   'P 1'
#
loop_
_entity.id
_entity.type
_entity.pdbx_description
1 polymer ?
#
loop_
_entity_poly.entity_id
_entity_poly.type
_entity_poly.pdbx_seq_one_letter_code
_entity_poly.pdbx_strand_id
1 'polypeptide(L)'
;MNVHQPRPDTPLEEEDFFDMANLRPKSTGLPMTVWVSHRGRARHDARVKVCRTPGDRMDVDDLAVVGIRPTATLIDGPLDPASLKLIQRWIALNESVLIGYWNGDLDTAEMIQGLEPL
;
A
#
# COMPACT_ATOMS: atom_id res chain seq x y z
N MET A 1 -22.34 -28.70 -26.36
CA MET A 1 -22.09 -27.24 -26.43
C MET A 1 -22.01 -26.74 -24.99
N ASN A 2 -20.81 -26.57 -24.45
CA ASN A 2 -20.66 -26.01 -23.10
C ASN A 2 -20.25 -24.56 -23.24
N VAL A 3 -21.23 -23.68 -23.04
CA VAL A 3 -21.00 -22.26 -22.79
C VAL A 3 -20.28 -22.13 -21.46
N HIS A 4 -18.99 -21.82 -21.49
CA HIS A 4 -18.30 -21.27 -20.34
C HIS A 4 -18.92 -19.89 -20.09
N GLN A 5 -19.80 -19.81 -19.08
CA GLN A 5 -20.22 -18.53 -18.54
C GLN A 5 -18.98 -17.83 -17.95
N PRO A 6 -18.81 -16.51 -18.17
CA PRO A 6 -17.76 -15.76 -17.49
C PRO A 6 -18.07 -15.76 -15.98
N ARG A 7 -17.07 -16.11 -15.15
CA ARG A 7 -17.21 -15.98 -13.69
C ARG A 7 -17.44 -14.50 -13.36
N PRO A 8 -18.49 -14.17 -12.59
CA PRO A 8 -18.57 -12.86 -11.96
C PRO A 8 -17.54 -12.81 -10.83
N ASP A 9 -16.98 -11.61 -10.64
CA ASP A 9 -16.14 -11.22 -9.52
C ASP A 9 -14.79 -11.92 -9.43
N THR A 10 -13.76 -11.34 -10.04
CA THR A 10 -12.43 -11.45 -9.44
C THR A 10 -12.52 -10.64 -8.14
N PRO A 11 -12.43 -11.27 -6.96
CA PRO A 11 -12.35 -10.50 -5.73
C PRO A 11 -11.18 -9.53 -5.85
N LEU A 12 -11.22 -8.38 -5.18
CA LEU A 12 -9.98 -7.72 -4.75
C LEU A 12 -9.09 -8.84 -4.26
N GLU A 13 -8.02 -9.17 -5.03
CA GLU A 13 -7.23 -10.38 -4.78
C GLU A 13 -7.03 -10.46 -3.28
N GLU A 14 -7.44 -11.57 -2.66
CA GLU A 14 -7.25 -11.83 -1.22
C GLU A 14 -5.73 -11.80 -0.98
N GLU A 15 -5.15 -10.60 -0.95
CA GLU A 15 -3.87 -10.35 -0.35
C GLU A 15 -4.13 -10.69 1.11
N ASP A 16 -3.49 -11.77 1.55
CA ASP A 16 -3.46 -12.12 2.95
C ASP A 16 -2.90 -10.90 3.69
N PHE A 17 -3.78 -10.14 4.34
CA PHE A 17 -3.39 -8.98 5.15
C PHE A 17 -2.36 -9.38 6.23
N PHE A 18 -2.26 -10.67 6.53
CA PHE A 18 -1.24 -11.31 7.35
C PHE A 18 0.19 -11.20 6.78
N ASP A 19 0.34 -11.00 5.47
CA ASP A 19 1.62 -10.84 4.77
C ASP A 19 2.07 -9.35 4.68
N MET A 20 1.30 -8.43 5.26
CA MET A 20 1.58 -6.99 5.21
C MET A 20 2.19 -6.48 6.52
N ALA A 21 3.15 -5.57 6.39
CA ALA A 21 3.62 -4.75 7.49
C ALA A 21 2.75 -3.51 7.65
N ASN A 22 2.38 -3.20 8.90
CA ASN A 22 1.55 -2.05 9.25
C ASN A 22 2.40 -0.94 9.86
N LEU A 23 2.44 0.22 9.20
CA LEU A 23 3.22 1.39 9.58
C LEU A 23 2.28 2.44 10.16
N ARG A 24 2.44 2.77 11.44
CA ARG A 24 1.64 3.81 12.12
C ARG A 24 2.08 5.22 11.72
N PRO A 25 1.22 6.23 11.93
CA PRO A 25 1.56 7.66 11.77
C PRO A 25 2.94 8.06 12.32
N LYS A 26 3.31 7.55 13.50
CA LYS A 26 4.62 7.83 14.12
C LYS A 26 5.82 7.40 13.27
N SER A 27 5.68 6.35 12.47
CA SER A 27 6.74 5.81 11.63
C SER A 27 6.82 6.48 10.26
N THR A 28 5.70 7.02 9.75
CA THR A 28 5.60 7.55 8.39
C THR A 28 5.48 9.08 8.33
N GLY A 29 5.11 9.74 9.43
CA GLY A 29 4.72 11.15 9.43
C GLY A 29 3.37 11.43 8.76
N LEU A 30 2.69 10.41 8.23
CA LEU A 30 1.37 10.54 7.62
C LEU A 30 0.27 10.54 8.69
N PRO A 31 -0.90 11.15 8.41
CA PRO A 31 -1.99 11.19 9.37
C PRO A 31 -2.76 9.86 9.51
N MET A 32 -2.37 8.82 8.79
CA MET A 32 -3.01 7.50 8.80
C MET A 32 -2.00 6.35 8.79
N THR A 33 -2.48 5.15 9.12
CA THR A 33 -1.73 3.90 8.96
C THR A 33 -1.51 3.58 7.48
N VAL A 34 -0.31 3.08 7.16
CA VAL A 34 0.08 2.58 5.84
C VAL A 34 0.37 1.08 5.93
N TRP A 35 -0.04 0.34 4.92
CA TRP A 35 0.17 -1.08 4.78
C TRP A 35 1.06 -1.32 3.56
N VAL A 36 2.13 -2.06 3.77
CA VAL A 36 3.13 -2.39 2.74
C VAL A 36 3.38 -3.89 2.74
N SER A 37 3.68 -4.46 1.58
CA SER A 37 3.97 -5.88 1.44
C SER A 37 5.15 -6.13 0.51
N HIS A 38 5.72 -7.33 0.63
CA HIS A 38 6.55 -7.89 -0.44
C HIS A 38 5.68 -8.24 -1.65
N ARG A 39 6.32 -8.39 -2.81
CA ARG A 39 5.65 -8.79 -4.06
C ARG A 39 4.90 -10.12 -3.93
N GLY A 40 5.51 -11.12 -3.28
CA GLY A 40 4.92 -12.45 -3.13
C GLY A 40 4.40 -13.00 -4.46
N ARG A 41 3.09 -13.30 -4.51
CA ARG A 41 2.38 -13.80 -5.70
C ARG A 41 1.59 -12.72 -6.47
N ALA A 42 1.81 -11.44 -6.16
CA ALA A 42 1.05 -10.34 -6.72
C ALA A 42 1.15 -10.27 -8.25
N ARG A 43 0.02 -9.96 -8.88
CA ARG A 43 -0.09 -9.73 -10.33
C ARG A 43 -0.06 -8.25 -10.71
N HIS A 44 -0.14 -7.35 -9.73
CA HIS A 44 -0.01 -5.91 -9.89
C HIS A 44 1.42 -5.44 -9.53
N ASP A 45 1.73 -4.19 -9.90
CA ASP A 45 2.97 -3.54 -9.48
C ASP A 45 2.89 -3.04 -8.02
N ALA A 46 4.00 -2.52 -7.52
CA ALA A 46 4.18 -2.03 -6.16
C ALA A 46 3.17 -0.93 -5.82
N ARG A 47 2.51 -1.10 -4.68
CA ARG A 47 1.46 -0.21 -4.15
C ARG A 47 1.50 -0.23 -2.63
N VAL A 48 0.95 0.81 -2.03
CA VAL A 48 0.64 0.84 -0.60
C VAL A 48 -0.87 0.88 -0.42
N LYS A 49 -1.37 0.33 0.70
CA LYS A 49 -2.73 0.61 1.15
C LYS A 49 -2.66 1.58 2.31
N VAL A 50 -3.63 2.48 2.41
CA VAL A 50 -3.68 3.50 3.46
C VAL A 50 -5.07 3.51 4.08
N CYS A 51 -5.14 3.67 5.40
CA CYS A 51 -6.43 3.90 6.03
C CYS A 51 -6.97 5.28 5.61
N ARG A 52 -8.23 5.35 5.19
CA ARG A 52 -8.84 6.62 4.74
C ARG A 52 -9.15 7.52 5.92
N THR A 53 -9.55 6.94 7.04
CA THR A 53 -9.78 7.66 8.29
C THR A 53 -8.45 7.94 9.00
N PRO A 54 -8.13 9.20 9.32
CA PRO A 54 -6.92 9.54 10.08
C PRO A 54 -6.85 8.85 11.45
N GLY A 55 -5.63 8.55 11.88
CA GLY A 55 -5.31 7.97 13.18
C GLY A 55 -4.50 6.68 13.10
N ASP A 56 -4.41 6.03 14.25
CA ASP A 56 -3.57 4.84 14.50
C ASP A 56 -4.27 3.50 14.18
N ARG A 57 -5.52 3.55 13.72
CA ARG A 57 -6.31 2.35 13.48
C ARG A 57 -5.80 1.60 12.26
N MET A 58 -5.71 0.27 12.37
CA MET A 58 -5.42 -0.66 11.29
C MET A 58 -6.77 -1.29 10.90
N ASP A 59 -7.48 -0.65 9.96
CA ASP A 59 -8.81 -1.09 9.52
C ASP A 59 -8.78 -1.54 8.07
N VAL A 60 -9.01 -2.84 7.84
CA VAL A 60 -8.98 -3.46 6.51
C VAL A 60 -10.19 -3.07 5.66
N ASP A 61 -11.29 -2.65 6.28
CA ASP A 61 -12.51 -2.24 5.59
C ASP A 61 -12.47 -0.74 5.19
N ASP A 62 -11.43 -0.01 5.62
CA ASP A 62 -11.28 1.43 5.42
C ASP A 62 -10.03 1.81 4.63
N LEU A 63 -9.80 1.17 3.48
CA LEU A 63 -8.56 1.35 2.71
C LEU A 63 -8.76 2.13 1.40
N ALA A 64 -7.73 2.89 1.04
CA ALA A 64 -7.44 3.34 -0.32
C ALA A 64 -6.11 2.74 -0.79
N VAL A 65 -5.96 2.56 -2.09
CA VAL A 65 -4.80 1.93 -2.72
C VAL A 65 -4.06 2.96 -3.57
N VAL A 66 -2.78 3.15 -3.28
CA VAL A 66 -1.93 4.11 -4.01
C VAL A 66 -0.75 3.35 -4.63
N GLY A 67 -0.64 3.39 -5.95
CA GLY A 67 0.50 2.82 -6.68
C GLY A 67 1.77 3.61 -6.38
N ILE A 68 2.94 2.96 -6.43
CA ILE A 68 4.24 3.60 -6.20
C ILE A 68 4.86 4.04 -7.53
N ARG A 69 4.88 3.15 -8.53
CA ARG A 69 5.50 3.36 -9.84
C ARG A 69 4.48 3.32 -10.98
N PRO A 70 4.78 3.96 -12.13
CA PRO A 70 5.94 4.81 -12.42
C PRO A 70 5.88 6.19 -11.73
N THR A 71 4.73 6.53 -11.15
CA THR A 71 4.53 7.73 -10.33
C THR A 71 3.40 7.43 -9.36
N ALA A 72 3.49 7.98 -8.15
CA ALA A 72 2.50 7.71 -7.12
C ALA A 72 1.10 8.19 -7.53
N THR A 73 0.16 7.25 -7.69
CA THR A 73 -1.20 7.55 -8.17
C THR A 73 -2.25 6.74 -7.40
N LEU A 74 -3.42 7.35 -7.17
CA LEU A 74 -4.56 6.66 -6.56
C LEU A 74 -5.10 5.63 -7.54
N ILE A 75 -5.16 4.36 -7.12
CA ILE A 75 -5.66 3.24 -7.92
C ILE A 75 -7.10 2.92 -7.55
N ASP A 76 -7.40 2.87 -6.25
CA ASP A 76 -8.72 2.47 -5.74
C ASP A 76 -9.01 3.10 -4.36
N GLY A 77 -10.29 3.19 -4.02
CA GLY A 77 -10.78 3.78 -2.79
C GLY A 77 -10.81 5.32 -2.83
N PRO A 78 -11.87 5.97 -2.33
CA PRO A 78 -11.93 7.43 -2.26
C PRO A 78 -10.90 7.96 -1.26
N LEU A 79 -10.20 9.03 -1.64
CA LEU A 79 -9.26 9.72 -0.78
C LEU A 79 -9.33 11.22 -1.08
N ASP A 80 -9.28 12.07 -0.04
CA ASP A 80 -9.29 13.50 -0.27
C ASP A 80 -7.96 13.99 -0.90
N PRO A 81 -7.98 15.07 -1.68
CA PRO A 81 -6.79 15.55 -2.39
C PRO A 81 -5.62 15.97 -1.48
N ALA A 82 -5.88 16.38 -0.23
CA ALA A 82 -4.81 16.78 0.68
C ALA A 82 -4.07 15.55 1.22
N SER A 83 -4.80 14.53 1.64
CA SER A 83 -4.23 13.24 2.04
C SER A 83 -3.44 12.59 0.90
N LEU A 84 -3.99 12.56 -0.32
CA LEU A 84 -3.28 12.00 -1.48
C LEU A 84 -1.94 12.70 -1.72
N LYS A 85 -1.88 14.04 -1.61
CA LYS A 85 -0.63 14.79 -1.76
C LYS A 85 0.41 14.42 -0.69
N LEU A 86 -0.01 14.23 0.56
CA LEU A 86 0.92 13.81 1.63
C LEU A 86 1.48 12.41 1.33
N ILE A 87 0.63 11.47 0.95
CA ILE A 87 1.03 10.10 0.60
C ILE A 87 1.97 10.12 -0.60
N GLN A 88 1.67 10.87 -1.66
CA GLN A 88 2.54 10.99 -2.83
C GLN A 88 3.93 11.55 -2.46
N ARG A 89 3.99 12.56 -1.58
CA ARG A 89 5.27 13.09 -1.10
C ARG A 89 6.05 12.07 -0.26
N TRP A 90 5.37 11.35 0.62
CA TRP A 90 6.00 10.32 1.44
C TRP A 90 6.49 9.14 0.60
N ILE A 91 5.73 8.71 -0.41
CA ILE A 91 6.16 7.69 -1.38
C ILE A 91 7.39 8.18 -2.15
N ALA A 92 7.38 9.41 -2.66
CA ALA A 92 8.51 9.95 -3.41
C ALA A 92 9.79 10.05 -2.54
N LEU A 93 9.65 10.38 -1.26
CA LEU A 93 10.76 10.39 -0.30
C LEU A 93 11.33 8.98 -0.06
N ASN A 94 10.46 7.97 -0.03
CA ASN A 94 10.80 6.60 0.37
C ASN A 94 10.81 5.58 -0.79
N GLU A 95 10.81 6.03 -2.04
CA GLU A 95 10.56 5.15 -3.19
C GLU A 95 11.56 3.99 -3.25
N SER A 96 12.85 4.26 -3.06
CA SER A 96 13.89 3.24 -3.09
C SER A 96 13.68 2.17 -2.00
N VAL A 97 13.31 2.59 -0.79
CA VAL A 97 13.07 1.68 0.36
C VAL A 97 11.82 0.84 0.13
N LEU A 98 10.72 1.47 -0.33
CA LEU A 98 9.48 0.76 -0.60
C LEU A 98 9.63 -0.25 -1.74
N ILE A 99 10.40 0.08 -2.77
CA ILE A 99 10.68 -0.84 -3.89
C ILE A 99 11.65 -1.95 -3.47
N GLY A 100 12.68 -1.65 -2.69
CA GLY A 100 13.57 -2.68 -2.14
C GLY A 100 12.80 -3.68 -1.27
N TYR A 101 11.91 -3.18 -0.41
CA TYR A 101 11.01 -4.03 0.36
C TYR A 101 10.08 -4.84 -0.55
N TRP A 102 9.41 -4.21 -1.51
CA TRP A 102 8.55 -4.92 -2.48
C TRP A 102 9.29 -6.06 -3.21
N ASN A 103 10.52 -5.85 -3.63
CA ASN A 103 11.31 -6.85 -4.34
C ASN A 103 11.85 -7.97 -3.43
N GLY A 104 11.82 -7.79 -2.10
CA GLY A 104 12.46 -8.69 -1.14
C GLY A 104 13.96 -8.47 -0.99
N ASP A 105 14.47 -7.31 -1.44
CA ASP A 105 15.86 -6.90 -1.24
C ASP A 105 16.10 -6.38 0.19
N LEU A 106 15.03 -5.91 0.83
CA LEU A 106 15.01 -5.47 2.24
C LEU A 106 14.02 -6.34 3.01
N ASP A 107 14.37 -6.73 4.24
CA ASP A 107 13.41 -7.26 5.20
C ASP A 107 12.60 -6.13 5.90
N THR A 108 11.68 -6.51 6.78
CA THR A 108 10.84 -5.52 7.50
C THR A 108 11.66 -4.62 8.42
N ALA A 109 12.70 -5.13 9.08
CA ALA A 109 13.52 -4.34 9.99
C ALA A 109 14.38 -3.33 9.23
N GLU A 110 14.99 -3.75 8.12
CA GLU A 110 15.77 -2.90 7.22
C GLU A 110 14.90 -1.82 6.58
N MET A 111 13.69 -2.18 6.13
CA MET A 111 12.72 -1.20 5.63
C MET A 111 12.37 -0.18 6.73
N ILE A 112 12.05 -0.60 7.96
CA ILE A 112 11.73 0.32 9.06
C ILE A 112 12.89 1.29 9.34
N GLN A 113 14.13 0.81 9.28
CA GLN A 113 15.32 1.64 9.50
C GLN A 113 15.58 2.62 8.35
N GLY A 114 15.24 2.24 7.13
CA GLY A 114 15.41 3.07 5.94
C GLY A 114 14.30 4.10 5.72
N LEU A 115 13.13 3.92 6.34
CA LEU A 115 12.00 4.84 6.17
C LEU A 115 12.26 6.21 6.80
N GLU A 116 11.97 7.25 6.03
CA GLU A 116 11.96 8.64 6.45
C GLU A 116 10.52 9.13 6.66
N PRO A 117 10.17 9.63 7.86
CA PRO A 117 8.88 10.24 8.11
C PRO A 117 8.77 11.62 7.43
N LEU A 118 7.56 11.99 7.03
CA LEU A 118 7.26 13.30 6.40
C LEU A 118 7.33 14.48 7.38
#